data_AF-A0A969SQ00-F1
#
_entry.id   AF-A0A969SQ00-F1
#
_cell.length_a   1.000
_cell.length_b   1.000
_cell.length_c   1.000
_cell.angle_alpha   90.00
_cell.angle_beta   90.00
_cell.angle_gamma   90.00
#
_symmetry.space_group_name_H-M   'P 1'
#
loop_
_entity.id
_entity.type
_entity.pdbx_description
1 polymer ?
#
loop_
_entity_poly.entity_id
_entity_poly.type
_entity_poly.pdbx_seq_one_letter_code
_entity_poly.pdbx_strand_id
1 'polypeptide(L)' 'MSRLGGNPDFGVKYRFDYGRKEPLSEQVKVLMHFKMKEELKNIALSENCTVPDLVRAALEQYLAQKRVT' A
#
# COMPACT_ATOMS: atom_id res chain seq x y z
N MET A 1 -29.17 35.37 13.32
CA MET A 1 -29.02 33.89 13.29
C MET A 1 -28.59 33.47 11.90
N SER A 2 -27.29 33.36 11.67
CA SER A 2 -26.70 32.94 10.39
C SER A 2 -27.09 31.48 10.13
N ARG A 3 -27.59 31.18 8.93
CA ARG A 3 -28.05 29.83 8.55
C ARG A 3 -26.90 28.81 8.70
N LEU A 4 -27.17 27.64 9.30
CA LEU A 4 -26.26 26.50 9.53
C LEU A 4 -25.80 25.79 8.22
N GLY A 5 -25.44 26.56 7.19
CA GLY A 5 -25.11 26.04 5.86
C GLY A 5 -24.32 27.04 5.03
N GLY A 6 -23.38 27.75 5.68
CA GLY A 6 -22.41 28.57 4.97
C GLY A 6 -21.41 27.68 4.26
N ASN A 7 -21.20 27.94 2.96
CA ASN A 7 -20.07 27.41 2.19
C ASN A 7 -18.81 27.56 3.04
N PRO A 8 -18.08 26.47 3.37
CA PRO A 8 -16.86 26.60 4.17
C PRO A 8 -15.91 27.56 3.45
N ASP A 9 -15.23 28.42 4.21
CA ASP A 9 -14.28 29.37 3.65
C ASP A 9 -13.33 28.67 2.67
N PHE A 10 -13.11 29.32 1.53
CA PHE A 10 -12.28 28.80 0.44
C PHE A 10 -10.89 28.45 0.98
N GLY A 11 -10.64 27.17 1.27
CA GLY A 11 -9.42 26.71 1.94
C GLY A 11 -9.63 25.67 3.06
N VAL A 12 -10.86 25.45 3.54
CA VAL A 12 -11.12 24.38 4.53
C VAL A 12 -11.11 23.02 3.84
N LYS A 13 -10.02 22.27 4.02
CA LYS A 13 -9.93 20.87 3.57
C LYS A 13 -10.79 20.02 4.49
N TYR A 14 -11.91 19.52 3.99
CA TYR A 14 -12.66 18.44 4.64
C TYR A 14 -11.74 17.24 4.85
N ARG A 15 -11.43 16.91 6.12
CA ARG A 15 -10.84 15.62 6.47
C ARG A 15 -12.00 14.64 6.70
N PHE A 16 -12.18 13.72 5.77
CA PHE A 16 -13.12 12.63 5.93
C PHE A 16 -12.50 11.57 6.84
N ASP A 17 -12.86 11.61 8.12
CA ASP A 17 -12.55 10.53 9.06
C ASP A 17 -13.54 9.38 8.82
N TYR A 18 -13.08 8.33 8.15
CA TYR A 18 -13.89 7.14 7.83
C TYR A 18 -14.10 6.19 9.03
N GLY A 19 -13.79 6.62 10.26
CA GLY A 19 -14.04 5.85 11.49
C GLY A 19 -13.27 4.53 11.62
N ARG A 20 -12.21 4.31 10.81
CA ARG A 20 -11.41 3.08 10.86
C ARG A 20 -10.30 3.22 11.89
N LYS A 21 -10.23 2.26 12.83
CA LYS A 21 -9.17 2.19 13.84
C LYS A 21 -7.82 1.81 13.26
N GLU A 22 -7.80 1.10 12.13
CA GLU A 22 -6.58 0.65 11.47
C GLU A 22 -6.60 1.02 9.97
N PRO A 23 -5.43 1.39 9.40
CA PRO A 23 -5.31 1.65 7.97
C PRO A 23 -5.53 0.36 7.17
N LEU A 24 -6.16 0.49 6.00
CA LEU A 24 -6.40 -0.63 5.08
C LEU A 24 -5.12 -1.31 4.58
N SER A 25 -4.02 -0.56 4.55
CA SER A 25 -2.75 -1.00 4.00
C SER A 25 -1.63 -0.16 4.58
N GLU A 26 -0.51 -0.81 4.90
CA GLU A 26 0.71 -0.13 5.31
C GLU A 26 1.77 -0.26 4.22
N GLN A 27 2.61 0.77 4.09
CA GLN A 27 3.71 0.77 3.13
C GLN A 27 5.00 0.33 3.82
N VAL A 28 5.64 -0.68 3.27
CA VAL A 28 6.96 -1.13 3.72
C VAL A 28 8.02 -0.60 2.74
N LYS A 29 9.02 0.13 3.26
CA LYS A 29 10.20 0.55 2.50
C LYS A 29 11.36 -0.39 2.81
N VAL A 30 11.96 -0.96 1.78
CA VAL A 30 13.06 -1.92 1.91
C VAL A 30 14.29 -1.40 1.19
N LEU A 31 15.44 -1.45 1.87
CA LEU A 31 16.74 -1.26 1.24
C LEU A 31 17.19 -2.61 0.68
N MET A 32 17.46 -2.65 -0.62
CA MET A 32 17.86 -3.88 -1.32
C MET A 32 19.01 -3.58 -2.28
N HIS A 33 19.81 -4.60 -2.59
CA HIS A 33 20.87 -4.49 -3.57
C HIS A 33 20.32 -4.20 -4.96
N PHE A 34 21.02 -3.37 -5.74
CA PHE A 34 20.59 -2.92 -7.05
C PHE A 34 20.28 -4.09 -8.02
N LYS A 35 21.17 -5.09 -8.08
CA LYS A 35 20.98 -6.28 -8.94
C LYS A 35 19.69 -7.04 -8.65
N MET A 36 19.34 -7.20 -7.37
CA MET A 36 18.10 -7.89 -7.00
C MET A 36 16.86 -7.14 -7.51
N LYS A 37 16.91 -5.80 -7.52
CA LYS A 37 15.82 -4.99 -8.08
C LYS A 37 15.68 -5.16 -9.59
N GLU A 38 16.79 -5.30 -10.30
CA GLU A 38 16.77 -5.57 -11.75
C GLU A 38 16.22 -6.96 -12.05
N GLU A 39 16.65 -7.97 -11.30
CA GLU A 39 16.14 -9.34 -11.42
C GLU A 39 14.62 -9.39 -11.18
N LEU A 40 14.13 -8.75 -10.10
CA LEU A 40 12.70 -8.67 -9.81
C LEU A 40 11.90 -7.95 -10.92
N LYS A 41 12.48 -6.92 -11.55
CA LYS A 41 11.84 -6.26 -12.69
C LYS A 41 11.75 -7.18 -13.90
N ASN A 42 12.79 -7.94 -14.19
CA ASN A 42 12.81 -8.85 -15.33
C ASN A 42 11.77 -9.97 -15.15
N ILE A 43 11.65 -10.52 -13.94
CA ILE A 43 10.62 -11.51 -13.60
C ILE A 43 9.23 -10.89 -13.75
N ALA A 44 9.03 -9.68 -13.21
CA ALA A 44 7.75 -8.97 -13.32
C ALA A 44 7.32 -8.73 -14.77
N LEU A 45 8.27 -8.39 -15.64
CA LEU A 45 8.03 -8.24 -17.08
C LEU A 45 7.66 -9.57 -17.74
N SER A 46 8.30 -10.68 -17.36
CA SER A 46 8.01 -11.99 -17.93
C SER A 46 6.62 -12.51 -17.54
N GLU A 47 6.18 -12.22 -16.32
CA GLU A 47 4.90 -12.67 -15.76
C GLU A 47 3.76 -11.66 -15.98
N ASN A 48 4.03 -10.53 -16.65
CA ASN A 48 3.10 -9.41 -16.83
C ASN A 48 2.49 -8.90 -15.49
N CYS A 49 3.29 -8.86 -14.43
CA CYS A 49 2.87 -8.43 -13.10
C CYS A 49 3.70 -7.23 -12.61
N THR A 50 3.36 -6.68 -11.45
CA THR A 50 4.14 -5.60 -10.82
C THR A 50 5.09 -6.15 -9.77
N VAL A 51 6.22 -5.47 -9.54
CA VAL A 51 7.19 -5.86 -8.49
C VAL A 51 6.54 -5.97 -7.10
N PRO A 52 5.67 -5.03 -6.66
CA PRO A 52 4.95 -5.19 -5.40
C PRO A 52 4.07 -6.45 -5.33
N ASP A 53 3.45 -6.87 -6.43
CA ASP A 53 2.61 -8.08 -6.45
C ASP A 53 3.45 -9.35 -6.31
N LEU A 54 4.62 -9.42 -6.96
CA LEU A 54 5.60 -10.50 -6.75
C LEU A 54 6.04 -10.58 -5.29
N VAL A 55 6.39 -9.43 -4.70
CA VAL A 55 6.80 -9.37 -3.29
C VAL A 55 5.67 -9.81 -2.37
N ARG A 56 4.42 -9.41 -2.66
CA ARG A 56 3.26 -9.84 -1.88
C ARG A 56 3.07 -11.35 -1.94
N ALA A 57 3.10 -11.93 -3.14
CA ALA A 57 2.94 -13.38 -3.33
C ALA A 57 4.05 -14.17 -2.61
N ALA A 58 5.30 -13.73 -2.71
CA ALA A 58 6.43 -14.35 -2.03
C ALA A 58 6.29 -14.28 -0.50
N LEU A 59 5.86 -13.13 0.04
CA LEU A 59 5.61 -12.95 1.47
C LEU A 59 4.45 -13.81 1.96
N GLU A 60 3.36 -13.91 1.20
CA GLU A 60 2.22 -14.76 1.52
C GLU A 60 2.63 -16.23 1.59
N GLN A 61 3.41 -16.71 0.62
CA GLN A 61 3.96 -18.07 0.64
C GLN A 61 4.88 -18.32 1.86
N TYR A 62 5.77 -17.38 2.16
CA TYR A 62 6.67 -17.48 3.31
C TYR A 62 5.92 -17.50 4.65
N LEU A 63 4.93 -16.61 4.81
CA LEU A 63 4.09 -16.56 6.01
C LEU A 63 3.23 -17.82 6.14
N ALA A 64 2.71 -18.35 5.04
CA ALA A 64 1.97 -19.61 5.05
C ALA A 64 2.84 -20.77 5.52
N GLN A 65 4.07 -20.89 5.01
CA GLN A 65 5.02 -21.92 5.46
C GLN A 65 5.31 -21.82 6.95
N LYS A 66 5.52 -20.60 7.47
CA LYS A 66 5.81 -20.37 8.90
C LYS A 66 4.64 -20.61 9.84
N ARG A 67 3.40 -20.55 9.36
CA ARG A 67 2.20 -20.83 10.17
C ARG A 67 1.91 -22.33 10.31
N VAL A 68 2.46 -23.15 9.42
CA VAL A 68 2.22 -24.61 9.38
C VAL A 68 3.22 -25.37 10.28
N THR A 69 4.41 -24.80 10.52
CA THR A 69 5.38 -25.25 11.54
C THR A 69 5.08 -24.69 12.91
#